data_AF-A0A419SP55-F1
#
_entry.id   AF-A0A419SP55-F1
#
_cell.length_a   1.000
_cell.length_b   1.000
_cell.length_c   1.000
_cell.angle_alpha   90.00
_cell.angle_beta   90.00
_cell.angle_gamma   90.00
#
_symmetry.space_group_name_H-M   'P 1'
#
loop_
_entity.id
_entity.type
_entity.pdbx_description
1 polymer ?
#
loop_
_entity_poly.entity_id
_entity_poly.type
_entity_poly.pdbx_seq_one_letter_code
_entity_poly.pdbx_strand_id
1 'polypeptide(L)' 'MIDIFGYLFTFVANFLLSYFWIYDQASFGKSLRFSIFITLVVVVMDWIIRKRITDSSTDRY' A
#
# COMPACT_ATOMS: atom_id res chain seq x y z
N MET A 1 -4.73 -6.63 10.43
CA MET A 1 -5.71 -5.66 9.89
C MET A 1 -4.94 -4.37 9.70
N ILE A 2 -4.72 -3.92 8.47
CA ILE A 2 -4.13 -2.59 8.25
C ILE A 2 -5.26 -1.57 8.41
N ASP A 3 -5.08 -0.64 9.34
CA ASP A 3 -6.04 0.45 9.58
C ASP A 3 -5.78 1.63 8.65
N ILE A 4 -6.71 2.60 8.62
CA ILE A 4 -6.60 3.82 7.79
C ILE A 4 -5.25 4.54 8.00
N PHE A 5 -4.77 4.56 9.25
CA PHE A 5 -3.47 5.14 9.62
C PHE A 5 -2.29 4.36 9.06
N GLY A 6 -2.42 3.03 8.95
CA GLY A 6 -1.40 2.18 8.35
C GLY A 6 -1.24 2.47 6.85
N TYR A 7 -2.35 2.60 6.12
CA TYR A 7 -2.30 2.97 4.70
C TYR A 7 -1.73 4.37 4.47
N LEU A 8 -2.10 5.33 5.32
CA LEU A 8 -1.57 6.69 5.27
C LEU A 8 -0.05 6.69 5.54
N PHE A 9 0.41 5.94 6.54
CA PHE A 9 1.83 5.79 6.83
C PHE A 9 2.58 5.15 5.66
N THR A 10 2.05 4.06 5.08
CA THR A 10 2.65 3.41 3.91
C THR A 10 2.72 4.36 2.71
N PHE A 11 1.70 5.20 2.50
CA PHE A 11 1.70 6.20 1.46
C PHE A 11 2.80 7.25 1.67
N VAL A 12 2.86 7.86 2.86
CA VAL A 12 3.84 8.91 3.18
C VAL A 12 5.26 8.36 3.15
N ALA A 13 5.50 7.17 3.71
CA ALA A 13 6.82 6.53 3.70
C ALA A 13 7.29 6.24 2.27
N ASN A 14 6.42 5.68 1.42
CA ASN A 14 6.76 5.43 0.01
C ASN A 14 6.96 6.73 -0.77
N PHE A 15 6.20 7.78 -0.45
CA PHE A 15 6.34 9.09 -1.09
C PHE A 15 7.70 9.70 -0.77
N LEU A 16 8.11 9.71 0.49
CA LEU A 16 9.42 10.20 0.90
C LEU A 16 10.55 9.36 0.28
N LEU A 17 10.45 8.03 0.32
CA LEU A 17 11.44 7.14 -0.30
C LEU A 17 11.56 7.40 -1.81
N SER A 18 10.42 7.52 -2.50
CA SER A 18 10.41 7.76 -3.93
C SER A 18 10.95 9.15 -4.30
N TYR A 19 10.59 10.16 -3.51
CA TYR A 19 10.98 11.55 -3.75
C TYR A 19 12.45 11.82 -3.48
N PHE A 20 13.03 11.22 -2.44
CA PHE A 20 14.41 11.46 -2.04
C PHE A 20 15.43 10.46 -2.61
N TRP A 21 15.02 9.22 -2.91
CA TRP A 21 15.96 8.14 -3.26
C TRP A 21 15.76 7.52 -4.64
N ILE A 22 14.55 7.53 -5.20
CA ILE A 22 14.27 6.83 -6.47
C ILE A 22 14.41 7.75 -7.68
N TYR A 23 13.94 9.00 -7.58
CA TYR A 23 13.99 9.94 -8.68
C TYR A 23 15.11 10.97 -8.47
N ASP A 24 16.12 10.92 -9.35
CA ASP A 24 17.30 11.80 -9.36
C ASP A 24 16.94 13.28 -9.55
N GLN A 25 15.78 13.55 -10.17
CA GLN A 25 15.13 14.86 -10.15
C GLN A 25 13.91 14.78 -9.25
N ALA A 26 13.84 15.67 -8.25
CA ALA A 26 12.72 15.85 -7.34
C ALA A 26 11.43 16.18 -8.10
N SER A 27 10.79 15.16 -8.66
CA SER A 27 9.60 15.26 -9.48
C SER A 27 8.42 14.83 -8.62
N PHE A 28 7.84 15.80 -7.91
CA PHE A 28 6.69 15.61 -7.04
C PHE A 28 5.59 14.77 -7.71
N GLY A 29 5.26 15.06 -8.97
CA GLY A 29 4.23 14.34 -9.71
C GLY A 29 4.59 12.90 -10.10
N LYS A 30 5.87 12.53 -10.20
CA LYS A 30 6.29 11.14 -10.43
C LYS A 30 6.23 10.34 -9.13
N SER A 31 6.78 10.89 -8.05
CA SER A 31 6.73 10.27 -6.73
C SER A 31 5.30 10.09 -6.23
N LEU A 32 4.43 11.10 -6.42
CA LEU A 32 3.03 11.02 -6.02
C LEU A 32 2.30 9.85 -6.70
N ARG A 33 2.42 9.72 -8.03
CA ARG A 33 1.78 8.65 -8.79
C ARG A 33 2.32 7.28 -8.40
N PHE A 34 3.63 7.17 -8.18
CA PHE A 34 4.26 5.94 -7.73
C PHE A 34 3.74 5.52 -6.35
N SER A 35 3.64 6.45 -5.40
CA SER A 35 3.13 6.17 -4.05
C SER A 35 1.65 5.80 -4.06
N ILE A 36 0.82 6.49 -4.85
CA ILE A 36 -0.60 6.13 -5.02
C ILE A 36 -0.72 4.69 -5.54
N PHE A 37 0.10 4.33 -6.54
CA PHE A 37 0.09 2.99 -7.12
C PHE A 37 0.48 1.92 -6.09
N ILE A 38 1.57 2.14 -5.34
CA ILE A 38 2.00 1.21 -4.29
C ILE A 38 0.93 1.05 -3.19
N THR A 39 0.34 2.15 -2.73
CA THR A 39 -0.72 2.10 -1.73
C THR A 39 -1.94 1.31 -2.23
N LEU A 40 -2.30 1.46 -3.50
CA LEU A 40 -3.35 0.68 -4.16
C LEU A 40 -3.05 -0.83 -4.15
N VAL A 41 -1.81 -1.22 -4.49
CA VAL A 41 -1.38 -2.62 -4.45
C VAL A 41 -1.47 -3.19 -3.04
N VAL A 42 -1.06 -2.42 -2.02
CA VAL A 42 -1.14 -2.84 -0.61
C VAL A 42 -2.59 -3.03 -0.17
N VAL A 43 -3.50 -2.14 -0.56
CA VAL A 43 -4.95 -2.30 -0.28
C VAL A 43 -5.50 -3.56 -0.92
N VAL A 44 -5.18 -3.82 -2.19
CA VAL A 44 -5.63 -5.03 -2.91
C VAL A 44 -5.07 -6.30 -2.26
N MET A 45 -3.79 -6.31 -1.90
CA MET A 45 -3.16 -7.44 -1.20
C MET A 45 -3.81 -7.71 0.16
N ASP A 46 -4.02 -6.67 0.97
CA ASP A 46 -4.68 -6.80 2.27
C ASP A 46 -6.13 -7.29 2.12
N TRP A 47 -6.85 -6.86 1.08
CA TRP A 47 -8.18 -7.38 0.75
C TRP A 47 -8.18 -8.86 0.37
N ILE A 48 -7.24 -9.29 -0.50
CA ILE A 48 -7.10 -10.70 -0.90
C ILE A 48 -6.76 -11.58 0.32
N ILE A 49 -5.83 -11.14 1.17
CA ILE A 49 -5.44 -11.87 2.38
C ILE A 49 -6.64 -12.04 3.31
N ARG A 50 -7.41 -10.97 3.55
CA ARG A 50 -8.63 -11.03 4.36
C ARG A 50 -9.64 -12.00 3.79
N LYS A 51 -9.87 -11.97 2.47
CA LYS A 51 -10.78 -12.91 1.81
C LYS A 51 -10.35 -14.36 2.02
N ARG A 52 -9.06 -14.67 1.84
CA ARG A 52 -8.53 -16.03 2.10
C ARG A 52 -8.70 -16.47 3.55
N ILE A 53 -8.47 -15.58 4.51
CA ILE A 53 -8.65 -15.89 5.94
C ILE A 53 -10.12 -16.21 6.22
N THR A 54 -11.05 -15.40 5.71
CA THR A 54 -12.50 -15.63 5.85
C THR A 54 -12.94 -16.96 5.23
N ASP A 55 -12.50 -17.27 4.01
CA ASP A 55 -12.84 -18.54 3.34
C ASP A 55 -12.32 -19.74 4.15
N SER A 56 -11.05 -19.71 4.61
CA SER A 56 -10.47 -20.80 5.42
C SER A 56 -11.12 -21.02 6.79
N SER A 57 -11.82 -20.00 7.32
CA SER A 57 -12.54 -20.13 8.59
C SER A 57 -13.93 -20.77 8.42
N THR A 58 -14.47 -20.72 7.21
CA THR A 58 -15.78 -21.30 6.86
C THR A 58 -15.66 -22.81 6.63
N ASP A 59 -14.53 -23.28 6.11
CA ASP A 59 -14.27 -24.72 5.88
C ASP A 59 -14.02 -25.56 7.15
N ARG A 60 -13.95 -24.92 8.33
CA ARG A 60 -13.75 -25.62 9.62
C ARG A 60 -15.04 -25.88 10.41
N TYR A 61 -16.21 -25.58 9.84
CA TYR A 61 -17.53 -25.83 10.41
C TYR A 61 -18.38 -26.64 9.44
#